data_AF-A0A2S0KS78-F1
#
_entry.id   AF-A0A2S0KS78-F1
#
_cell.length_a   1.000
_cell.length_b   1.000
_cell.length_c   1.000
_cell.angle_alpha   90.00
_cell.angle_beta   90.00
_cell.angle_gamma   90.00
#
_symmetry.space_group_name_H-M   'P 1'
#
loop_
_entity.id
_entity.type
_entity.pdbx_description
1 polymer ?
#
loop_
_entity_poly.entity_id
_entity_poly.type
_entity_poly.pdbx_seq_one_letter_code
_entity_poly.pdbx_strand_id
1 'polypeptide(L)'
;MKKANVYFTNMRVRPEGRNLQQKLAFLIKRAGMDEIDFKDRFAAIKIHFGEAGNLSFLRPNFARTVADEIKARGGKPFLTDCNTLYVGSRKHALEHIETAYISRSCKSIQPLDYQ
;
A
#
# COMPACT_ATOMS: atom_id res chain seq x y z
N MET A 1 4.22 -9.51 -29.09
CA MET A 1 4.17 -9.08 -27.67
C MET A 1 4.34 -10.30 -26.78
N LYS A 2 5.25 -10.28 -25.80
CA LYS A 2 5.36 -11.37 -24.80
C LYS A 2 4.14 -11.30 -23.87
N LYS A 3 3.48 -12.43 -23.60
CA LYS A 3 2.33 -12.47 -22.68
C LYS A 3 2.79 -12.10 -21.27
N ALA A 4 2.00 -11.30 -20.56
CA ALA A 4 2.26 -10.96 -19.16
C ALA A 4 1.90 -12.15 -18.26
N ASN A 5 2.74 -12.42 -17.26
CA ASN A 5 2.43 -13.40 -16.23
C ASN A 5 1.48 -12.79 -15.19
N VAL A 6 0.45 -13.54 -14.79
CA VAL A 6 -0.53 -13.11 -13.77
C VAL A 6 -0.37 -13.99 -12.55
N TYR A 7 -0.10 -13.38 -11.40
CA TYR A 7 0.02 -14.07 -10.12
C TYR A 7 -1.17 -13.73 -9.23
N PHE A 8 -1.85 -14.74 -8.69
CA PHE A 8 -3.02 -14.54 -7.84
C PHE A 8 -3.07 -15.57 -6.71
N THR A 9 -3.84 -15.25 -5.66
CA THR A 9 -4.14 -16.16 -4.55
C THR A 9 -5.55 -15.91 -4.06
N ASN A 10 -6.16 -16.91 -3.40
CA ASN A 10 -7.43 -16.72 -2.72
C ASN A 10 -7.24 -16.06 -1.34
N MET A 11 -8.31 -15.47 -0.81
CA MET A 11 -8.32 -14.87 0.53
C MET A 11 -8.53 -15.88 1.67
N ARG A 12 -8.65 -17.19 1.39
CA ARG A 12 -8.89 -18.20 2.43
C ARG A 12 -7.63 -18.44 3.25
N VAL A 13 -7.71 -18.31 4.58
CA VAL A 13 -6.61 -18.59 5.51
C VAL A 13 -6.94 -19.81 6.36
N ARG A 14 -5.92 -20.59 6.74
CA ARG A 14 -6.03 -21.75 7.65
C ARG A 14 -5.07 -21.55 8.82
N PRO A 15 -5.32 -22.11 10.02
CA PRO A 15 -4.47 -21.93 11.19
C PRO A 15 -3.00 -22.31 10.94
N GLU A 16 -2.75 -23.39 10.22
CA GLU A 16 -1.40 -23.89 9.90
C GLU A 16 -0.83 -23.28 8.61
N GLY A 17 -1.57 -22.37 7.97
CA GLY A 17 -1.25 -21.82 6.66
C GLY A 17 -0.69 -20.39 6.70
N ARG A 18 -0.50 -19.81 5.50
CA ARG A 18 -0.11 -18.40 5.36
C ARG A 18 -1.31 -17.48 5.60
N ASN A 19 -1.11 -16.45 6.42
CA ASN A 19 -2.05 -15.33 6.52
C ASN A 19 -2.04 -14.47 5.23
N LEU A 20 -2.95 -13.50 5.14
CA LEU A 20 -3.11 -12.68 3.93
C LEU A 20 -1.87 -11.84 3.60
N GLN A 21 -1.19 -11.31 4.62
CA GLN A 21 0.03 -10.51 4.46
C GLN A 21 1.19 -11.36 3.93
N GLN A 22 1.39 -12.54 4.51
CA GLN A 22 2.39 -13.52 4.05
C GLN A 22 2.11 -13.98 2.62
N LYS A 23 0.84 -14.17 2.25
CA LYS A 23 0.45 -14.48 0.87
C LYS A 23 0.79 -13.34 -0.09
N LEU A 24 0.49 -12.09 0.30
CA LEU A 24 0.84 -10.92 -0.50
C LEU A 24 2.36 -10.80 -0.68
N ALA A 25 3.13 -10.90 0.40
CA ALA A 25 4.60 -10.88 0.36
C ALA A 25 5.16 -11.95 -0.58
N PHE A 26 4.61 -13.17 -0.54
CA PHE A 26 4.98 -14.23 -1.46
C PHE A 26 4.64 -13.88 -2.92
N LEU A 27 3.44 -13.37 -3.18
CA LEU A 27 3.00 -13.00 -4.54
C LEU A 27 3.86 -11.91 -5.16
N ILE A 28 4.16 -10.83 -4.43
CA ILE A 28 4.95 -9.72 -4.98
C ILE A 28 6.40 -10.11 -5.24
N LYS A 29 6.99 -11.00 -4.43
CA LYS A 29 8.31 -11.59 -4.72
C LYS A 29 8.29 -12.43 -5.99
N ARG A 30 7.28 -13.30 -6.14
CA ARG A 30 7.09 -14.09 -7.37
C ARG A 30 6.84 -13.22 -8.60
N ALA A 31 6.29 -12.03 -8.41
CA ALA A 31 6.10 -11.03 -9.47
C ALA A 31 7.38 -10.26 -9.85
N GLY A 32 8.53 -10.56 -9.23
CA GLY A 32 9.82 -9.92 -9.56
C GLY A 32 10.17 -8.72 -8.69
N MET A 33 9.50 -8.52 -7.54
CA MET A 33 9.86 -7.43 -6.63
C MET A 33 11.31 -7.50 -6.13
N ASP A 34 11.88 -8.72 -6.09
CA ASP A 34 13.28 -8.95 -5.71
C ASP A 34 14.29 -8.48 -6.76
N GLU A 35 13.85 -8.24 -8.00
CA GLU A 35 14.70 -7.81 -9.11
C GLU A 35 14.80 -6.27 -9.20
N ILE A 36 14.02 -5.55 -8.40
CA ILE A 36 14.00 -4.09 -8.39
C ILE A 36 15.11 -3.56 -7.47
N ASP A 37 15.95 -2.65 -7.99
CA ASP A 37 16.94 -1.95 -7.18
C ASP A 37 16.27 -0.88 -6.31
N PHE A 38 16.12 -1.19 -5.02
CA PHE A 38 15.59 -0.26 -4.02
C PHE A 38 16.65 0.49 -3.22
N LYS A 39 17.94 0.12 -3.32
CA LYS A 39 18.96 0.59 -2.39
C LYS A 39 19.07 2.12 -2.40
N ASP A 40 18.81 2.74 -1.25
CA ASP A 40 18.84 4.20 -1.05
C ASP A 40 17.86 5.00 -1.92
N ARG A 41 16.91 4.33 -2.60
CA ARG A 41 15.93 4.96 -3.49
C ARG A 41 14.60 5.22 -2.80
N PHE A 42 13.95 6.32 -3.19
CA PHE A 42 12.54 6.56 -2.85
C PHE A 42 11.64 5.68 -3.71
N ALA A 43 10.66 5.02 -3.09
CA ALA A 43 9.72 4.15 -3.78
C ALA A 43 8.27 4.58 -3.48
N ALA A 44 7.57 5.02 -4.52
CA ALA A 44 6.17 5.39 -4.41
C ALA A 44 5.29 4.13 -4.37
N ILE A 45 4.48 3.99 -3.31
CA ILE A 45 3.42 2.99 -3.24
C ILE A 45 2.11 3.71 -3.55
N LYS A 46 1.62 3.51 -4.77
CA LYS A 46 0.34 4.08 -5.18
C LYS A 46 -0.82 3.26 -4.63
N ILE A 47 -1.70 3.90 -3.88
CA ILE A 47 -2.87 3.26 -3.27
C ILE A 47 -3.99 4.28 -3.16
N HIS A 48 -5.24 3.81 -3.25
CA HIS A 48 -6.38 4.68 -2.96
C HIS A 48 -6.49 4.90 -1.45
N PHE A 49 -6.40 6.16 -1.01
CA PHE A 49 -6.51 6.58 0.39
C PHE A 49 -7.91 6.48 0.99
N GLY A 50 -8.86 5.86 0.31
CA GLY A 50 -10.26 5.86 0.68
C GLY A 50 -10.97 7.17 0.31
N GLU A 51 -12.28 7.16 0.48
CA GLU A 51 -13.17 8.28 0.16
C GLU A 51 -14.31 8.28 1.18
N ALA A 52 -14.75 9.47 1.60
CA ALA A 52 -15.84 9.58 2.55
C ALA A 52 -17.09 8.84 2.05
N GLY A 53 -17.70 8.02 2.89
CA GLY A 53 -18.86 7.19 2.53
C GLY A 53 -18.52 5.89 1.77
N ASN A 54 -17.26 5.64 1.43
CA ASN A 54 -16.83 4.41 0.78
C ASN A 54 -16.01 3.52 1.74
N LEU A 55 -16.27 2.21 1.73
CA LEU A 55 -15.48 1.19 2.45
C LEU A 55 -14.67 0.28 1.52
N SER A 56 -14.82 0.44 0.20
CA SER A 56 -14.20 -0.37 -0.84
C SER A 56 -12.78 0.10 -1.18
N PHE A 57 -11.97 0.35 -0.16
CA PHE A 57 -10.55 0.70 -0.31
C PHE A 57 -9.67 -0.33 0.41
N LEU A 58 -8.41 -0.42 -0.02
CA LEU A 58 -7.51 -1.43 0.50
C LEU A 58 -7.12 -1.11 1.95
N ARG A 59 -7.23 -2.10 2.84
CA ARG A 59 -6.85 -1.93 4.24
C ARG A 59 -5.35 -1.57 4.36
N PRO A 60 -4.97 -0.68 5.28
CA PRO A 60 -3.60 -0.17 5.41
C PRO A 60 -2.55 -1.28 5.63
N ASN A 61 -2.95 -2.38 6.25
CA ASN A 61 -2.09 -3.54 6.54
C ASN A 61 -1.46 -4.15 5.27
N PHE A 62 -2.14 -4.07 4.13
CA PHE A 62 -1.60 -4.54 2.86
C PHE A 62 -0.51 -3.59 2.32
N ALA A 63 -0.75 -2.28 2.37
CA ALA A 63 0.26 -1.27 2.01
C ALA A 63 1.51 -1.40 2.88
N ARG A 64 1.32 -1.64 4.18
CA ARG A 64 2.40 -1.88 5.13
C ARG A 64 3.27 -3.07 4.73
N THR A 65 2.66 -4.17 4.29
CA THR A 65 3.39 -5.36 3.81
C THR A 65 4.33 -5.00 2.64
N VAL A 66 3.85 -4.20 1.68
CA VAL A 66 4.67 -3.75 0.54
C VAL A 66 5.78 -2.80 1.00
N ALA A 67 5.48 -1.88 1.91
CA ALA A 67 6.46 -0.94 2.47
C ALA A 67 7.57 -1.66 3.23
N ASP A 68 7.24 -2.67 4.04
CA ASP A 68 8.23 -3.45 4.79
C ASP A 68 9.16 -4.23 3.85
N GLU A 69 8.63 -4.78 2.75
CA GLU A 69 9.46 -5.43 1.72
C GLU A 69 10.40 -4.42 1.03
N ILE A 70 9.93 -3.21 0.70
CA ILE A 70 10.82 -2.16 0.15
C ILE A 70 11.93 -1.79 1.15
N LYS A 71 11.57 -1.58 2.43
CA LYS A 71 12.54 -1.22 3.49
C LYS A 71 13.58 -2.32 3.69
N ALA A 72 13.17 -3.59 3.67
CA ALA A 72 14.08 -4.73 3.80
C ALA A 72 15.15 -4.78 2.70
N ARG A 73 14.92 -4.09 1.56
CA ARG A 73 15.85 -3.96 0.43
C ARG A 73 16.57 -2.61 0.40
N GLY A 74 16.53 -1.84 1.50
CA GLY A 74 17.20 -0.55 1.63
C GLY A 74 16.47 0.65 0.99
N GLY A 75 15.21 0.47 0.59
CA GLY A 75 14.40 1.53 0.01
C GLY A 75 13.70 2.42 1.03
N LYS A 76 13.26 3.59 0.57
CA LYS A 76 12.54 4.62 1.33
C LYS A 76 11.10 4.72 0.80
N PRO A 77 10.17 3.85 1.24
CA PRO A 77 8.82 3.83 0.71
C PRO A 77 8.00 5.02 1.23
N PHE A 78 7.12 5.54 0.38
CA PHE A 78 6.08 6.49 0.77
C PHE A 78 4.77 6.16 0.06
N LEU A 79 3.64 6.50 0.71
CA LEU A 79 2.33 6.29 0.10
C LEU A 79 1.93 7.51 -0.73
N THR A 80 1.28 7.27 -1.86
CA THR A 80 0.75 8.34 -2.71
C THR A 80 -0.58 7.93 -3.33
N ASP A 81 -1.45 8.91 -3.56
CA ASP A 81 -2.71 8.75 -4.26
C ASP A 81 -2.90 9.91 -5.25
N CYS A 82 -3.74 9.70 -6.27
CA CYS A 82 -4.10 10.75 -7.23
C CYS A 82 -5.27 11.57 -6.71
N ASN A 83 -5.17 12.89 -6.88
CA ASN A 83 -6.31 13.76 -6.66
C ASN A 83 -7.41 13.51 -7.69
N THR A 84 -8.65 13.80 -7.31
CA THR A 84 -9.81 13.73 -8.18
C THR A 84 -10.03 15.05 -8.92
N LEU A 85 -10.52 14.97 -10.16
CA LEU A 85 -10.94 16.16 -10.92
C LEU A 85 -12.31 16.71 -10.47
N TYR A 86 -13.09 15.91 -9.74
CA TYR A 86 -14.40 16.30 -9.22
C TYR A 86 -14.30 16.82 -7.79
N VAL A 87 -15.33 17.58 -7.39
CA VAL A 87 -15.47 18.15 -6.06
C VAL A 87 -15.61 17.04 -5.03
N GLY A 88 -14.73 17.05 -4.02
CA GLY A 88 -14.71 16.07 -2.94
C GLY A 88 -13.43 16.21 -2.11
N SER A 89 -13.31 15.41 -1.05
CA SER A 89 -12.16 15.49 -0.11
C SER A 89 -10.82 15.06 -0.73
N ARG A 90 -10.80 14.62 -1.99
CA ARG A 90 -9.59 14.25 -2.74
C ARG A 90 -9.20 15.27 -3.82
N LYS A 91 -9.83 16.46 -3.83
CA LYS A 91 -9.61 17.49 -4.86
C LYS A 91 -8.22 18.13 -4.83
N HIS A 92 -7.56 18.18 -3.67
CA HIS A 92 -6.19 18.68 -3.52
C HIS A 92 -5.45 18.01 -2.35
N ALA A 93 -4.13 18.17 -2.32
CA ALA A 93 -3.24 17.43 -1.42
C ALA A 93 -3.60 17.53 0.07
N LEU A 94 -3.98 18.72 0.57
CA LEU A 94 -4.30 18.92 2.00
C LEU A 94 -5.54 18.12 2.47
N GLU A 95 -6.70 18.28 1.81
CA GLU A 95 -7.89 17.49 2.15
C GLU A 95 -7.71 15.99 1.86
N HIS A 96 -6.86 15.66 0.88
CA HIS A 96 -6.60 14.28 0.52
C HIS A 96 -5.81 13.54 1.60
N ILE A 97 -4.82 14.20 2.23
CA ILE A 97 -4.08 13.60 3.34
C ILE A 97 -4.95 13.45 4.59
N GLU A 98 -5.87 14.39 4.85
CA GLU A 98 -6.88 14.25 5.90
C GLU A 98 -7.78 13.03 5.66
N THR A 99 -8.23 12.85 4.41
CA THR A 99 -8.98 11.64 4.01
C THR A 99 -8.18 10.37 4.30
N ALA A 100 -6.87 10.37 4.02
CA ALA A 100 -5.98 9.25 4.30
C ALA A 100 -5.82 8.94 5.80
N TYR A 101 -5.83 9.97 6.66
CA TYR A 101 -5.79 9.79 8.11
C TYR A 101 -7.12 9.22 8.64
N ILE A 102 -8.26 9.76 8.20
CA ILE A 102 -9.59 9.30 8.61
C ILE A 102 -9.83 7.85 8.17
N SER A 103 -9.46 7.51 6.95
CA SER A 103 -9.57 6.14 6.40
C SER A 103 -8.54 5.17 6.98
N ARG A 104 -7.64 5.69 7.85
CA ARG A 104 -6.54 4.96 8.50
C ARG A 104 -5.47 4.46 7.53
N SER A 105 -5.48 4.90 6.27
CA SER A 105 -4.51 4.54 5.22
C SER A 105 -3.07 4.90 5.58
N CYS A 106 -2.87 5.94 6.41
CA CYS A 106 -1.56 6.44 6.83
C CYS A 106 -1.18 6.14 8.29
N LYS A 107 -1.77 5.12 8.95
CA LYS A 107 -1.52 4.84 10.39
C LYS A 107 -0.05 4.61 10.77
N SER A 108 0.84 4.27 9.84
CA SER A 108 2.28 4.12 10.10
C SER A 108 3.09 5.42 9.94
N ILE A 109 2.43 6.56 9.68
CA ILE A 109 3.05 7.88 9.44
C ILE A 109 2.40 8.95 10.32
N GLN A 110 1.55 8.58 11.29
CA GLN A 110 1.26 9.52 12.36
C GLN A 110 2.53 9.61 13.23
N PRO A 111 3.03 10.81 13.53
CA PRO A 111 3.89 10.94 14.69
C PRO A 111 3.11 10.34 15.85
N LEU A 112 3.74 9.42 16.59
CA LEU A 112 3.30 9.11 17.94
C LEU A 112 3.01 10.44 18.61
N ASP A 113 1.84 10.52 19.24
CA ASP A 113 1.32 11.69 19.91
C ASP A 113 2.44 12.49 20.59
N TYR A 114 2.35 13.82 20.46
CA TYR A 114 3.06 14.79 21.28
C TYR A 114 3.29 14.25 22.71
N GLN A 115 4.56 14.00 23.05
CA GLN A 115 5.09 14.18 24.39
C GLN A 115 6.29 15.11 24.29
#